data_AF-A0A6A7ZYG2-F1
#
_entry.id   AF-A0A6A7ZYG2-F1
#
_cell.length_a   1.000
_cell.length_b   1.000
_cell.length_c   1.000
_cell.angle_alpha   90.00
_cell.angle_beta   90.00
_cell.angle_gamma   90.00
#
_symmetry.space_group_name_H-M   'P 1'
#
loop_
_entity.id
_entity.type
_entity.pdbx_description
1 polymer ?
#
loop_
_entity_poly.entity_id
_entity_poly.type
_entity_poly.pdbx_seq_one_letter_code
_entity_poly.pdbx_strand_id
1 'polypeptide(L)'
;MLNGIDGSVAARRRSGEPISRLSGSPQAVLHSGSSLQWSGPMGITFPNESSNYRTARDKLLQREAALRREMEAVAAEIRALPPGGVVPEDYEFDHIDGKGRPAKVRLSELFRPGTDVLILYHYMFPRHRGDKRPKPSSGPMAELPIEDGPCPSCTALLDNWEGAVPHVEGLGANIAAVAKAPIEQVAAFAAHRGWRNLKLLSAANNSFKRDYHGEDAEGQQLPILTVFHKGADGLIRLSWASELLFLPADPGQDPRHLGTVEPMWTLLDLTPGGRPSTDEQFEYQG
;
A
#
# COMPACT_ATOMS: atom_id res chain seq x y z
N MET A 1 -55.32 -17.31 -2.86
CA MET A 1 -54.07 -18.04 -2.57
C MET A 1 -53.45 -17.41 -1.32
N LEU A 2 -53.42 -18.21 -0.24
CA LEU A 2 -52.59 -18.19 0.97
C LEU A 2 -52.26 -16.87 1.72
N ASN A 3 -52.98 -16.73 2.84
CA ASN A 3 -52.64 -16.17 4.16
C ASN A 3 -51.12 -16.16 4.49
N GLY A 4 -50.54 -15.23 5.25
CA GLY A 4 -51.12 -14.36 6.28
C GLY A 4 -50.75 -14.83 7.69
N ILE A 5 -49.51 -14.49 8.10
CA ILE A 5 -49.03 -14.24 9.47
C ILE A 5 -49.16 -15.37 10.50
N ASP A 6 -48.01 -15.94 10.83
CA ASP A 6 -47.79 -16.89 11.91
C ASP A 6 -47.43 -16.15 13.20
N GLY A 7 -48.01 -16.59 14.32
CA GLY A 7 -47.72 -16.08 15.64
C GLY A 7 -47.95 -17.16 16.68
N SER A 8 -46.93 -17.46 17.50
CA SER A 8 -47.04 -17.82 18.92
C SER A 8 -45.71 -18.29 19.52
N VAL A 9 -45.16 -17.43 20.38
CA VAL A 9 -44.82 -17.65 21.80
C VAL A 9 -44.21 -19.02 22.27
N ALA A 10 -42.96 -18.88 22.74
CA ALA A 10 -42.30 -19.44 23.94
C ALA A 10 -41.98 -20.94 24.09
N ALA A 11 -40.69 -21.21 24.38
CA ALA A 11 -40.29 -22.10 25.47
C ALA A 11 -38.89 -21.74 26.01
N ARG A 12 -38.83 -21.41 27.31
CA ARG A 12 -37.61 -21.37 28.13
C ARG A 12 -37.10 -22.80 28.35
N ARG A 13 -35.77 -22.99 28.33
CA ARG A 13 -35.09 -23.96 29.21
C ARG A 13 -33.79 -23.35 29.75
N ARG A 14 -33.63 -23.47 31.08
CA ARG A 14 -32.41 -23.22 31.86
C ARG A 14 -31.73 -24.56 32.14
N SER A 15 -30.41 -24.61 32.02
CA SER A 15 -29.42 -25.39 32.80
C SER A 15 -28.09 -25.28 32.02
N GLY A 16 -26.98 -24.74 32.49
CA GLY A 16 -26.42 -24.76 33.85
C GLY A 16 -25.29 -25.78 33.89
N GLU A 17 -24.08 -25.41 33.47
CA GLU A 17 -22.78 -25.93 33.94
C GLU A 17 -21.60 -25.13 33.35
N PRO A 18 -20.43 -25.07 34.02
CA PRO A 18 -19.49 -23.96 33.93
C PRO A 18 -18.46 -24.14 32.80
N ILE A 19 -18.15 -23.06 32.09
CA ILE A 19 -16.99 -23.01 31.19
C ILE A 19 -15.75 -22.73 32.06
N SER A 20 -15.01 -23.79 32.35
CA SER A 20 -13.69 -23.74 32.97
C SER A 20 -12.74 -22.90 32.13
N ARG A 21 -12.14 -21.88 32.76
CA ARG A 21 -11.02 -21.12 32.20
C ARG A 21 -9.83 -22.06 32.00
N LEU A 22 -9.49 -22.34 30.76
CA LEU A 22 -8.15 -22.83 30.41
C LEU A 22 -7.30 -21.61 30.06
N SER A 23 -6.57 -21.13 31.05
CA SER A 23 -5.37 -20.32 30.86
C SER A 23 -4.31 -21.19 30.18
N GLY A 24 -4.25 -21.10 28.85
CA GLY A 24 -3.17 -21.65 28.05
C GLY A 24 -2.54 -20.52 27.25
N SER A 25 -1.33 -20.11 27.63
CA SER A 25 -0.48 -19.27 26.79
C SER A 25 -0.35 -19.91 25.40
N PRO A 26 -0.52 -19.18 24.29
CA PRO A 26 -0.22 -19.76 22.99
C PRO A 26 1.31 -19.82 22.87
N GLN A 27 1.88 -20.96 23.24
CA GLN A 27 3.18 -21.35 22.72
C GLN A 27 3.02 -21.45 21.20
N ALA A 28 3.66 -20.52 20.49
CA ALA A 28 3.82 -20.61 19.06
C ALA A 28 4.53 -21.93 18.75
N VAL A 29 3.74 -22.93 18.33
CA VAL A 29 4.29 -24.14 17.73
C VAL A 29 4.80 -23.71 16.37
N LEU A 30 6.08 -23.32 16.33
CA LEU A 30 6.87 -23.21 15.11
C LEU A 30 6.76 -24.57 14.41
N HIS A 31 5.79 -24.70 13.50
CA HIS A 31 5.80 -25.78 12.55
C HIS A 31 7.00 -25.53 11.68
N SER A 32 8.08 -26.26 11.94
CA SER A 32 9.18 -26.45 11.01
C SER A 32 8.60 -26.99 9.71
N GLY A 33 8.24 -26.07 8.82
CA GLY A 33 7.67 -26.37 7.53
C GLY A 33 8.62 -27.30 6.80
N SER A 34 8.15 -28.54 6.59
CA SER A 34 8.78 -29.56 5.76
C SER A 34 9.44 -28.92 4.55
N SER A 35 10.78 -28.92 4.54
CA SER A 35 11.57 -28.58 3.38
C SER A 35 11.24 -29.57 2.27
N LEU A 36 10.33 -29.21 1.38
CA LEU A 36 10.30 -29.81 0.05
C LEU A 36 11.61 -29.38 -0.64
N GLN A 37 12.68 -30.15 -0.35
CA GLN A 37 13.91 -30.17 -1.13
C GLN A 37 13.57 -30.87 -2.44
N TRP A 38 13.11 -30.09 -3.41
CA TRP A 38 12.93 -30.57 -4.77
C TRP A 38 14.31 -30.96 -5.33
N SER A 39 14.52 -32.28 -5.48
CA SER A 39 15.81 -32.90 -5.79
C SER A 39 15.88 -33.44 -7.23
N GLY A 40 14.84 -33.21 -8.05
CA GLY A 40 14.81 -33.62 -9.46
C GLY A 40 15.12 -32.47 -10.42
N PRO A 41 15.66 -32.73 -11.62
CA PRO A 41 15.71 -31.72 -12.67
C PRO A 41 14.29 -31.27 -13.00
N MET A 42 14.02 -29.97 -13.02
CA MET A 42 12.80 -29.50 -13.66
C MET A 42 12.87 -29.88 -15.13
N GLY A 43 11.86 -30.58 -15.64
CA GLY A 43 11.76 -30.95 -17.06
C GLY A 43 11.49 -29.76 -17.99
N ILE A 44 11.89 -28.55 -17.61
CA ILE A 44 11.69 -27.32 -18.37
C ILE A 44 13.05 -26.88 -18.90
N THR A 45 13.12 -26.74 -20.23
CA THR A 45 14.27 -26.19 -20.93
C THR A 45 13.82 -25.08 -21.88
N PHE A 46 14.66 -24.08 -22.09
CA PHE A 46 14.41 -22.99 -23.04
C PHE A 46 15.23 -23.16 -24.34
N PRO A 47 14.79 -22.56 -25.47
CA PRO A 47 15.52 -22.66 -26.73
C PRO A 47 16.99 -22.26 -26.59
N ASN A 48 17.90 -23.13 -27.06
CA ASN A 48 19.35 -22.93 -27.06
C ASN A 48 19.99 -22.70 -25.66
N GLU A 49 19.33 -23.08 -24.56
CA GLU A 49 19.95 -22.95 -23.24
C GLU A 49 21.15 -23.92 -23.08
N SER A 50 22.25 -23.42 -22.54
CA SER A 50 23.40 -24.26 -22.22
C SER A 50 23.19 -25.01 -20.90
N SER A 51 23.87 -26.14 -20.73
CA SER A 51 23.90 -26.87 -19.45
C SER A 51 24.43 -26.01 -18.29
N ASN A 52 25.39 -25.13 -18.56
CA ASN A 52 25.93 -24.17 -17.59
C ASN A 52 24.85 -23.17 -17.13
N TYR A 53 24.10 -22.60 -18.07
CA TYR A 53 22.98 -21.72 -17.76
C TYR A 53 21.92 -22.45 -16.93
N ARG A 54 21.50 -23.64 -17.37
CA ARG A 54 20.50 -24.45 -16.68
C ARG A 54 20.89 -24.73 -15.23
N THR A 55 22.13 -25.18 -15.01
CA THR A 55 22.67 -25.45 -13.67
C THR A 55 22.67 -24.20 -12.79
N ALA A 56 23.11 -23.06 -13.32
CA ALA A 56 23.11 -21.79 -12.58
C ALA A 56 21.68 -21.32 -12.26
N ARG A 57 20.75 -21.47 -13.21
CA ARG A 57 19.34 -21.08 -13.04
C ARG A 57 18.62 -21.95 -12.02
N ASP A 58 18.91 -23.25 -11.96
CA ASP A 58 18.37 -24.15 -10.93
C ASP A 58 18.83 -23.76 -9.54
N LYS A 59 20.12 -23.40 -9.39
CA LYS A 59 20.64 -22.84 -8.13
C LYS A 59 19.94 -21.53 -7.74
N LEU A 60 19.74 -20.62 -8.70
CA LEU A 60 19.01 -19.37 -8.46
C LEU A 60 17.54 -19.62 -8.09
N LEU A 61 16.89 -20.60 -8.71
CA LEU A 61 15.49 -20.91 -8.42
C LEU A 61 15.27 -21.34 -6.97
N GLN A 62 16.22 -22.07 -6.37
CA GLN A 62 16.13 -22.42 -4.96
C GLN A 62 16.13 -21.17 -4.06
N ARG A 63 16.91 -20.13 -4.44
CA ARG A 63 16.93 -18.84 -3.74
C ARG A 63 15.63 -18.06 -3.95
N GLU A 64 15.09 -18.03 -5.16
CA GLU A 64 13.80 -17.40 -5.45
C GLU A 64 12.64 -18.10 -4.72
N ALA A 65 12.68 -19.43 -4.62
CA ALA A 65 11.71 -20.20 -3.86
C ALA A 65 11.81 -19.93 -2.36
N ALA A 66 13.02 -19.73 -1.82
CA ALA A 66 13.21 -19.28 -0.44
C ALA A 66 12.68 -17.86 -0.25
N LEU A 67 13.00 -16.92 -1.14
CA LEU A 67 12.50 -15.54 -1.08
C LEU A 67 10.98 -15.50 -1.08
N ARG A 68 10.31 -16.27 -1.95
CA ARG A 68 8.84 -16.36 -1.94
C ARG A 68 8.29 -16.81 -0.59
N ARG A 69 8.92 -17.80 0.06
CA ARG A 69 8.48 -18.28 1.39
C ARG A 69 8.64 -17.20 2.45
N GLU A 70 9.75 -16.47 2.44
CA GLU A 70 9.98 -15.35 3.36
C GLU A 70 8.97 -14.21 3.14
N MET A 71 8.66 -13.87 1.88
CA MET A 71 7.62 -12.88 1.57
C MET A 71 6.25 -13.29 2.13
N GLU A 72 5.87 -14.57 2.00
CA GLU A 72 4.63 -15.10 2.57
C GLU A 72 4.62 -15.09 4.10
N ALA A 73 5.76 -15.41 4.72
CA ALA A 73 5.92 -15.37 6.17
C ALA A 73 5.76 -13.94 6.71
N VAL A 74 6.45 -12.97 6.11
CA VAL A 74 6.33 -11.55 6.45
C VAL A 74 4.88 -11.06 6.26
N ALA A 75 4.22 -11.44 5.16
CA ALA A 75 2.82 -11.08 4.95
C ALA A 75 1.89 -11.69 6.02
N ALA A 76 2.17 -12.89 6.51
CA ALA A 76 1.44 -13.50 7.61
C ALA A 76 1.69 -12.76 8.94
N GLU A 77 2.92 -12.34 9.21
CA GLU A 77 3.27 -11.55 10.39
C GLU A 77 2.59 -10.17 10.38
N ILE A 78 2.54 -9.49 9.23
CA ILE A 78 1.79 -8.23 9.06
C ILE A 78 0.32 -8.43 9.43
N ARG A 79 -0.32 -9.50 8.94
CA ARG A 79 -1.73 -9.83 9.27
C ARG A 79 -1.94 -10.20 10.73
N ALA A 80 -0.90 -10.69 11.41
CA ALA A 80 -0.97 -11.13 12.81
C ALA A 80 -0.62 -10.02 13.82
N LEU A 81 -0.28 -8.81 13.35
CA LEU A 81 -0.02 -7.68 14.24
C LEU A 81 -1.21 -7.45 15.19
N PRO A 82 -0.95 -7.15 16.48
CA PRO A 82 -2.02 -6.73 17.37
C PRO A 82 -2.66 -5.44 16.85
N PRO A 83 -3.93 -5.16 17.21
CA PRO A 83 -4.56 -3.90 16.82
C PRO A 83 -3.71 -2.70 17.23
N GLY A 84 -3.33 -1.87 16.26
CA GLY A 84 -2.59 -0.64 16.53
C GLY A 84 -3.47 0.43 17.18
N GLY A 85 -2.92 1.64 17.27
CA GLY A 85 -3.60 2.79 17.86
C GLY A 85 -4.93 3.10 17.15
N VAL A 86 -5.95 3.43 17.95
CA VAL A 86 -7.21 4.00 17.46
C VAL A 86 -6.91 5.36 16.83
N VAL A 87 -7.48 5.63 15.67
CA VAL A 87 -7.38 6.95 15.04
C VAL A 87 -7.96 8.00 15.99
N PRO A 88 -7.22 9.07 16.33
CA PRO A 88 -7.63 10.00 17.39
C PRO A 88 -8.85 10.85 17.01
N GLU A 89 -9.07 11.08 15.71
CA GLU A 89 -10.17 11.87 15.18
C GLU A 89 -10.58 11.39 13.79
N ASP A 90 -11.80 11.72 13.37
CA ASP A 90 -12.28 11.40 12.03
C ASP A 90 -11.86 12.50 11.03
N TYR A 91 -10.59 12.45 10.61
CA TYR A 91 -9.95 13.46 9.76
C TYR A 91 -10.78 13.76 8.50
N GLU A 92 -10.95 15.05 8.19
CA GLU A 92 -11.65 15.52 7.00
C GLU A 92 -10.64 15.92 5.90
N PHE A 93 -10.78 15.32 4.72
CA PHE A 93 -9.94 15.58 3.56
C PHE A 93 -10.68 16.37 2.50
N ASP A 94 -9.95 17.21 1.77
CA ASP A 94 -10.41 17.80 0.52
C ASP A 94 -10.29 16.77 -0.62
N HIS A 95 -11.32 16.62 -1.44
CA HIS A 95 -11.32 15.77 -2.63
C HIS A 95 -12.15 16.38 -3.77
N ILE A 96 -12.04 15.81 -4.97
CA ILE A 96 -12.97 16.12 -6.07
C ILE A 96 -14.09 15.06 -6.07
N ASP A 97 -15.35 15.51 -6.03
CA ASP A 97 -16.52 14.63 -6.07
C ASP A 97 -16.74 14.02 -7.47
N GLY A 98 -17.67 13.06 -7.57
CA GLY A 98 -18.00 12.42 -8.85
C GLY A 98 -18.59 13.35 -9.92
N LYS A 99 -18.81 14.63 -9.60
CA LYS A 99 -19.24 15.68 -10.53
C LYS A 99 -18.11 16.66 -10.85
N GLY A 100 -16.89 16.39 -10.42
CA GLY A 100 -15.73 17.23 -10.69
C GLY A 100 -15.64 18.48 -9.80
N ARG A 101 -16.30 18.52 -8.64
CA ARG A 101 -16.33 19.69 -7.75
C ARG A 101 -15.55 19.45 -6.46
N PRO A 102 -14.87 20.45 -5.90
CA PRO A 102 -14.29 20.35 -4.56
C PRO A 102 -15.35 19.97 -3.52
N ALA A 103 -15.02 19.00 -2.69
CA ALA A 103 -15.86 18.47 -1.63
C ALA A 103 -15.01 17.96 -0.46
N LYS A 104 -15.69 17.64 0.65
CA LYS A 104 -15.08 17.08 1.85
C LYS A 104 -15.46 15.62 2.01
N VAL A 105 -14.53 14.81 2.51
CA VAL A 105 -14.76 13.40 2.87
C VAL A 105 -14.01 13.07 4.16
N ARG A 106 -14.66 12.38 5.09
CA ARG A 106 -14.03 11.93 6.33
C ARG A 106 -13.31 10.61 6.15
N LEU A 107 -12.29 10.34 6.98
CA LEU A 107 -11.58 9.06 7.01
C LEU A 107 -12.54 7.87 7.11
N SER A 108 -13.55 7.98 7.97
CA SER A 108 -14.56 6.93 8.18
C SER A 108 -15.42 6.64 6.94
N GLU A 109 -15.56 7.61 6.03
CA GLU A 109 -16.31 7.52 4.78
C GLU A 109 -15.46 6.99 3.61
N LEU A 110 -14.13 6.86 3.80
CA LEU A 110 -13.25 6.25 2.80
C LEU A 110 -13.37 4.72 2.75
N PHE A 111 -13.98 4.11 3.76
CA PHE A 111 -14.29 2.68 3.79
C PHE A 111 -15.59 2.42 3.01
N ARG A 112 -15.48 1.93 1.77
CA ARG A 112 -16.68 1.54 0.99
C ARG A 112 -17.43 0.41 1.67
N PRO A 113 -18.76 0.29 1.44
CA PRO A 113 -19.53 -0.87 1.88
C PRO A 113 -18.87 -2.18 1.43
N GLY A 114 -18.77 -3.15 2.34
CA GLY A 114 -18.23 -4.48 2.06
C GLY A 114 -16.73 -4.65 2.27
N THR A 115 -16.02 -3.61 2.72
CA THR A 115 -14.59 -3.69 3.06
C THR A 115 -14.29 -2.88 4.31
N ASP A 116 -13.44 -3.44 5.17
CA ASP A 116 -12.94 -2.86 6.42
C ASP A 116 -11.48 -2.41 6.33
N VAL A 117 -10.85 -2.52 5.15
CA VAL A 117 -9.44 -2.17 4.92
C VAL A 117 -9.33 -0.89 4.09
N LEU A 118 -8.46 0.02 4.52
CA LEU A 118 -8.10 1.24 3.80
C LEU A 118 -6.58 1.40 3.74
N ILE A 119 -6.06 1.51 2.53
CA ILE A 119 -4.65 1.76 2.23
C ILE A 119 -4.51 3.25 1.87
N LEU A 120 -3.68 3.98 2.60
CA LEU A 120 -3.38 5.39 2.35
C LEU A 120 -1.90 5.59 2.08
N TYR A 121 -1.59 6.04 0.88
CA TYR A 121 -0.25 6.47 0.49
C TYR A 121 -0.08 7.96 0.73
N HIS A 122 0.97 8.34 1.47
CA HIS A 122 1.26 9.73 1.79
C HIS A 122 2.00 10.39 0.62
N TYR A 123 1.25 10.75 -0.42
CA TYR A 123 1.78 11.41 -1.60
C TYR A 123 2.53 12.71 -1.24
N MET A 124 3.83 12.75 -1.55
CA MET A 124 4.62 13.97 -1.42
C MET A 124 4.24 14.97 -2.50
N PHE A 125 3.30 15.82 -2.14
CA PHE A 125 2.90 16.98 -2.91
C PHE A 125 2.53 18.07 -1.89
N PRO A 126 3.39 19.08 -1.68
CA PRO A 126 4.65 19.37 -2.38
C PRO A 126 5.76 18.32 -2.17
N ARG A 127 6.74 18.30 -3.07
CA ARG A 127 7.94 17.46 -2.95
C ARG A 127 8.87 17.96 -1.85
N HIS A 128 9.82 17.12 -1.44
CA HIS A 128 10.84 17.53 -0.48
C HIS A 128 11.69 18.68 -1.05
N ARG A 129 11.98 19.72 -0.28
CA ARG A 129 12.72 20.92 -0.74
C ARG A 129 14.12 20.64 -1.30
N GLY A 130 14.71 19.54 -0.86
CA GLY A 130 16.00 19.03 -1.33
C GLY A 130 15.94 18.32 -2.68
N ASP A 131 14.75 17.95 -3.17
CA ASP A 131 14.59 17.31 -4.47
C ASP A 131 14.76 18.36 -5.58
N LYS A 132 15.80 18.19 -6.41
CA LYS A 132 16.16 19.09 -7.51
C LYS A 132 15.84 18.50 -8.89
N ARG A 133 15.15 17.36 -8.96
CA ARG A 133 14.79 16.73 -10.23
C ARG A 133 13.83 17.64 -11.02
N PRO A 134 13.95 17.70 -12.37
CA PRO A 134 13.13 18.58 -13.19
C PRO A 134 11.63 18.49 -12.91
N LYS A 135 10.94 19.62 -13.08
CA LYS A 135 9.47 19.64 -13.16
C LYS A 135 9.00 19.06 -14.50
N PRO A 136 7.73 18.64 -14.64
CA PRO A 136 7.18 18.24 -15.92
C PRO A 136 7.42 19.31 -16.99
N SER A 137 7.68 18.90 -18.24
CA SER A 137 7.95 19.86 -19.33
C SER A 137 6.68 20.57 -19.82
N SER A 138 5.52 20.04 -19.47
CA SER A 138 4.21 20.57 -19.84
C SER A 138 3.16 20.36 -18.75
N GLY A 139 1.97 20.93 -18.97
CA GLY A 139 0.83 20.78 -18.05
C GLY A 139 0.89 21.72 -16.85
N PRO A 140 -0.08 21.59 -15.93
CA PRO A 140 -0.31 22.57 -14.86
C PRO A 140 0.86 22.68 -13.87
N MET A 141 1.70 21.64 -13.76
CA MET A 141 2.85 21.65 -12.85
C MET A 141 4.12 22.23 -13.49
N ALA A 142 4.15 22.45 -14.80
CA ALA A 142 5.27 23.08 -15.48
C ALA A 142 5.44 24.55 -15.08
N GLU A 143 4.38 25.22 -14.63
CA GLU A 143 4.39 26.64 -14.26
C GLU A 143 4.69 26.89 -12.78
N LEU A 144 4.72 25.84 -11.96
CA LEU A 144 4.96 25.97 -10.53
C LEU A 144 6.47 26.08 -10.20
N PRO A 145 6.81 26.66 -9.04
CA PRO A 145 8.10 26.41 -8.39
C PRO A 145 8.34 24.90 -8.23
N ILE A 146 9.61 24.48 -8.34
CA ILE A 146 9.98 23.06 -8.31
C ILE A 146 9.59 22.41 -6.98
N GLU A 147 9.79 23.12 -5.87
CA GLU A 147 9.46 22.71 -4.52
C GLU A 147 7.95 22.56 -4.30
N ASP A 148 7.14 23.36 -4.98
CA ASP A 148 5.68 23.32 -4.88
C ASP A 148 5.07 22.19 -5.73
N GLY A 149 5.87 21.57 -6.60
CA GLY A 149 5.45 20.48 -7.47
C GLY A 149 5.39 19.12 -6.77
N PRO A 150 4.76 18.11 -7.40
CA PRO A 150 4.69 16.75 -6.86
C PRO A 150 6.07 16.08 -6.83
N CYS A 151 6.28 15.07 -6.01
CA CYS A 151 7.50 14.25 -6.04
C CYS A 151 7.52 13.31 -7.27
N PRO A 152 8.62 13.25 -8.05
CA PRO A 152 8.74 12.33 -9.18
C PRO A 152 8.61 10.85 -8.80
N SER A 153 9.28 10.39 -7.73
CA SER A 153 9.20 8.98 -7.28
C SER A 153 7.79 8.59 -6.87
N CYS A 154 7.11 9.44 -6.10
CA CYS A 154 5.72 9.22 -5.74
C CYS A 154 4.81 9.17 -6.97
N THR A 155 5.08 10.00 -7.97
CA THR A 155 4.29 10.04 -9.21
C THR A 155 4.50 8.78 -10.03
N ALA A 156 5.73 8.30 -10.15
CA ALA A 156 6.03 7.04 -10.81
C ALA A 156 5.32 5.84 -10.12
N LEU A 157 5.33 5.79 -8.79
CA LEU A 157 4.56 4.77 -8.06
C LEU A 157 3.06 4.85 -8.37
N LEU A 158 2.47 6.04 -8.33
CA LEU A 158 1.05 6.25 -8.62
C LEU A 158 0.70 5.92 -10.08
N ASP A 159 1.57 6.22 -11.05
CA ASP A 159 1.40 5.79 -12.44
C ASP A 159 1.29 4.25 -12.56
N ASN A 160 2.06 3.50 -11.76
CA ASN A 160 1.95 2.04 -11.71
C ASN A 160 0.64 1.58 -11.05
N TRP A 161 0.20 2.28 -9.99
CA TRP A 161 -0.99 1.91 -9.23
C TRP A 161 -2.30 2.24 -9.95
N GLU A 162 -2.32 3.25 -10.82
CA GLU A 162 -3.51 3.64 -11.58
C GLU A 162 -4.17 2.45 -12.30
N GLY A 163 -3.37 1.52 -12.85
CA GLY A 163 -3.89 0.28 -13.45
C GLY A 163 -4.26 -0.81 -12.45
N ALA A 164 -3.64 -0.81 -11.26
CA ALA A 164 -3.85 -1.83 -10.23
C ALA A 164 -5.05 -1.53 -9.33
N VAL A 165 -5.42 -0.26 -9.13
CA VAL A 165 -6.49 0.16 -8.21
C VAL A 165 -7.79 -0.63 -8.41
N PRO A 166 -8.37 -0.77 -9.62
CA PRO A 166 -9.62 -1.52 -9.80
C PRO A 166 -9.54 -2.98 -9.32
N HIS A 167 -8.36 -3.61 -9.42
CA HIS A 167 -8.14 -4.97 -8.94
C HIS A 167 -8.05 -5.03 -7.41
N VAL A 168 -7.30 -4.10 -6.79
CA VAL A 168 -7.20 -3.99 -5.33
C VAL A 168 -8.58 -3.76 -4.72
N GLU A 169 -9.36 -2.87 -5.32
CA GLU A 169 -10.70 -2.53 -4.88
C GLU A 169 -11.71 -3.67 -5.09
N GLY A 170 -11.64 -4.36 -6.22
CA GLY A 170 -12.46 -5.54 -6.50
C GLY A 170 -12.14 -6.73 -5.58
N LEU A 171 -10.93 -6.79 -5.00
CA LEU A 171 -10.50 -7.82 -4.06
C LEU A 171 -10.71 -7.46 -2.59
N GLY A 172 -11.33 -6.32 -2.29
CA GLY A 172 -11.84 -6.02 -0.95
C GLY A 172 -10.98 -5.07 -0.11
N ALA A 173 -10.14 -4.22 -0.72
CA ALA A 173 -9.47 -3.13 -0.02
C ALA A 173 -9.80 -1.77 -0.65
N ASN A 174 -9.90 -0.71 0.15
CA ASN A 174 -9.95 0.66 -0.37
C ASN A 174 -8.52 1.20 -0.50
N ILE A 175 -8.25 2.04 -1.50
CA ILE A 175 -6.93 2.65 -1.67
C ILE A 175 -7.07 4.12 -2.10
N ALA A 176 -6.24 4.99 -1.51
CA ALA A 176 -6.17 6.40 -1.88
C ALA A 176 -4.77 6.98 -1.65
N ALA A 177 -4.49 8.11 -2.29
CA ALA A 177 -3.28 8.88 -2.09
C ALA A 177 -3.60 10.25 -1.45
N VAL A 178 -2.84 10.64 -0.44
CA VAL A 178 -3.08 11.83 0.39
C VAL A 178 -1.93 12.83 0.25
N ALA A 179 -2.20 13.95 -0.40
CA ALA A 179 -1.29 15.08 -0.60
C ALA A 179 -1.40 16.13 0.52
N LYS A 180 -0.45 17.08 0.54
CA LYS A 180 -0.46 18.31 1.35
C LYS A 180 -0.48 19.56 0.45
N ALA A 181 -1.20 19.50 -0.66
CA ALA A 181 -1.38 20.59 -1.61
C ALA A 181 -2.88 20.86 -1.84
N PRO A 182 -3.28 22.06 -2.31
CA PRO A 182 -4.67 22.33 -2.68
C PRO A 182 -5.24 21.25 -3.60
N ILE A 183 -6.46 20.80 -3.34
CA ILE A 183 -7.04 19.66 -4.07
C ILE A 183 -7.17 19.93 -5.57
N GLU A 184 -7.42 21.17 -5.95
CA GLU A 184 -7.52 21.60 -7.34
C GLU A 184 -6.20 21.40 -8.08
N GLN A 185 -5.07 21.65 -7.40
CA GLN A 185 -3.74 21.46 -7.95
C GLN A 185 -3.40 19.97 -8.13
N VAL A 186 -3.74 19.16 -7.12
CA VAL A 186 -3.60 17.70 -7.17
C VAL A 186 -4.45 17.11 -8.29
N ALA A 187 -5.71 17.53 -8.40
CA ALA A 187 -6.64 17.07 -9.43
C ALA A 187 -6.22 17.52 -10.84
N ALA A 188 -5.73 18.74 -11.00
CA ALA A 188 -5.21 19.23 -12.28
C ALA A 188 -4.00 18.39 -12.74
N PHE A 189 -3.09 18.04 -11.82
CA PHE A 189 -1.97 17.17 -12.17
C PHE A 189 -2.42 15.76 -12.52
N ALA A 190 -3.34 15.17 -11.75
CA ALA A 190 -3.90 13.86 -12.02
C ALA A 190 -4.58 13.79 -13.40
N ALA A 191 -5.36 14.81 -13.75
CA ALA A 191 -5.98 14.92 -15.07
C ALA A 191 -4.93 14.98 -16.19
N HIS A 192 -3.83 15.71 -15.97
CA HIS A 192 -2.71 15.76 -16.91
C HIS A 192 -1.98 14.41 -17.04
N ARG A 193 -1.84 13.64 -15.95
CA ARG A 193 -1.31 12.27 -15.97
C ARG A 193 -2.29 11.23 -16.53
N GLY A 194 -3.56 11.59 -16.68
CA GLY A 194 -4.61 10.69 -17.14
C GLY A 194 -5.07 9.68 -16.10
N TRP A 195 -4.82 9.95 -14.81
CA TRP A 195 -5.29 9.12 -13.70
C TRP A 195 -6.81 9.24 -13.55
N ARG A 196 -7.49 8.09 -13.53
CA ARG A 196 -8.96 7.97 -13.46
C ARG A 196 -9.42 7.09 -12.30
N ASN A 197 -8.60 6.12 -11.88
CA ASN A 197 -8.95 5.15 -10.87
C ASN A 197 -8.46 5.57 -9.48
N LEU A 198 -7.34 6.31 -9.40
CA LEU A 198 -6.81 6.78 -8.13
C LEU A 198 -7.76 7.75 -7.42
N LYS A 199 -8.15 7.41 -6.19
CA LYS A 199 -8.78 8.37 -5.27
C LYS A 199 -7.70 9.28 -4.69
N LEU A 200 -7.80 10.57 -4.99
CA LEU A 200 -6.86 11.59 -4.52
C LEU A 200 -7.51 12.46 -3.44
N LEU A 201 -6.76 12.66 -2.37
CA LEU A 201 -7.16 13.40 -1.18
C LEU A 201 -6.13 14.47 -0.89
N SER A 202 -6.56 15.55 -0.26
CA SER A 202 -5.67 16.54 0.34
C SER A 202 -5.93 16.68 1.83
N ALA A 203 -4.84 16.60 2.58
CA ALA A 203 -4.74 16.89 4.00
C ALA A 203 -4.13 18.27 4.26
N ALA A 204 -4.18 19.19 3.28
CA ALA A 204 -3.62 20.54 3.41
C ALA A 204 -4.16 21.30 4.64
N ASN A 205 -5.42 21.01 5.02
CA ASN A 205 -6.15 21.70 6.08
C ASN A 205 -6.28 20.88 7.39
N ASN A 206 -5.52 19.79 7.55
CA ASN A 206 -5.54 18.97 8.78
C ASN A 206 -4.15 18.41 9.14
N SER A 207 -4.06 17.71 10.27
CA SER A 207 -2.80 17.14 10.79
C SER A 207 -2.54 15.69 10.40
N PHE A 208 -3.41 15.04 9.62
CA PHE A 208 -3.33 13.61 9.33
C PHE A 208 -1.92 13.15 8.90
N LYS A 209 -1.31 13.87 7.95
CA LYS A 209 0.04 13.51 7.46
C LYS A 209 1.10 13.59 8.56
N ARG A 210 1.04 14.60 9.44
CA ARG A 210 1.96 14.72 10.57
C ARG A 210 1.74 13.61 11.60
N ASP A 211 0.48 13.34 11.93
CA ASP A 211 0.12 12.35 12.96
C ASP A 211 0.43 10.90 12.52
N TYR A 212 0.55 10.65 11.20
CA TYR A 212 0.92 9.36 10.61
C TYR A 212 2.26 9.40 9.84
N HIS A 213 3.16 10.31 10.21
CA HIS A 213 4.55 10.38 9.72
C HIS A 213 4.73 10.54 8.19
N GLY A 214 3.73 11.05 7.49
CA GLY A 214 3.83 11.55 6.11
C GLY A 214 4.24 13.03 6.01
N GLU A 215 4.52 13.68 7.14
CA GLU A 215 5.05 15.04 7.27
C GLU A 215 5.98 15.10 8.49
N ASP A 216 7.19 15.66 8.32
CA ASP A 216 8.16 15.83 9.41
C ASP A 216 7.91 17.12 10.24
N ALA A 217 8.75 17.35 11.25
CA ALA A 217 8.62 18.50 12.16
C ALA A 217 8.82 19.86 11.44
N GLU A 218 9.56 19.86 10.33
CA GLU A 218 9.81 21.01 9.46
C GLU A 218 8.76 21.15 8.35
N GLY A 219 7.72 20.31 8.34
CA GLY A 219 6.66 20.30 7.35
C GLY A 219 7.07 19.69 5.99
N GLN A 220 8.21 19.02 5.90
CA GLN A 220 8.58 18.28 4.70
C GLN A 220 7.76 17.01 4.58
N GLN A 221 7.30 16.72 3.37
CA GLN A 221 6.44 15.58 3.10
C GLN A 221 7.28 14.30 2.99
N LEU A 222 6.73 13.18 3.47
CA LEU A 222 7.36 11.87 3.46
C LEU A 222 6.42 10.82 2.81
N PRO A 223 6.95 9.85 2.03
CA PRO A 223 6.15 8.98 1.19
C PRO A 223 5.69 7.69 1.90
N ILE A 224 5.30 7.74 3.18
CA ILE A 224 4.93 6.53 3.92
C ILE A 224 3.63 5.88 3.38
N LEU A 225 3.54 4.56 3.42
CA LEU A 225 2.30 3.80 3.18
C LEU A 225 1.71 3.36 4.51
N THR A 226 0.42 3.60 4.71
CA THR A 226 -0.31 3.24 5.93
C THR A 226 -1.54 2.41 5.60
N VAL A 227 -1.83 1.41 6.42
CA VAL A 227 -3.00 0.53 6.28
C VAL A 227 -3.83 0.63 7.55
N PHE A 228 -5.11 0.94 7.37
CA PHE A 228 -6.10 1.08 8.42
C PHE A 228 -7.13 -0.02 8.33
N HIS A 229 -7.64 -0.43 9.48
CA HIS A 229 -8.73 -1.38 9.60
C HIS A 229 -9.86 -0.79 10.44
N LYS A 230 -11.10 -0.94 9.96
CA LYS A 230 -12.32 -0.56 10.69
C LYS A 230 -12.88 -1.79 11.41
N GLY A 231 -12.70 -1.83 12.72
CA GLY A 231 -13.14 -2.95 13.55
C GLY A 231 -14.67 -3.08 13.62
N ALA A 232 -15.13 -4.25 14.08
CA ALA A 232 -16.55 -4.51 14.34
C ALA A 232 -17.13 -3.60 15.44
N ASP A 233 -16.28 -3.01 16.28
CA ASP A 233 -16.63 -1.97 17.26
C ASP A 233 -16.82 -0.58 16.63
N GLY A 234 -16.64 -0.46 15.31
CA GLY A 234 -16.74 0.79 14.56
C GLY A 234 -15.50 1.67 14.62
N LEU A 235 -14.48 1.30 15.42
CA LEU A 235 -13.26 2.08 15.58
C LEU A 235 -12.27 1.78 14.46
N ILE A 236 -11.64 2.82 13.93
CA ILE A 236 -10.58 2.73 12.92
C ILE A 236 -9.24 2.67 13.65
N ARG A 237 -8.38 1.74 13.24
CA ARG A 237 -7.04 1.55 13.82
C ARG A 237 -6.00 1.45 12.74
N LEU A 238 -4.81 1.99 13.02
CA LEU A 238 -3.64 1.65 12.22
C LEU A 238 -3.38 0.15 12.37
N SER A 239 -3.22 -0.55 11.24
CA SER A 239 -2.92 -1.98 11.19
C SER A 239 -1.47 -2.24 10.81
N TRP A 240 -0.92 -1.43 9.90
CA TRP A 240 0.46 -1.51 9.46
C TRP A 240 0.91 -0.20 8.82
N ALA A 241 2.21 0.11 8.89
CA ALA A 241 2.83 1.20 8.17
C ALA A 241 4.18 0.75 7.60
N SER A 242 4.60 1.36 6.48
CA SER A 242 5.90 1.08 5.84
C SER A 242 7.07 1.71 6.62
N GLU A 243 7.25 1.33 7.88
CA GLU A 243 8.24 1.90 8.81
C GLU A 243 9.69 1.63 8.39
N LEU A 244 9.91 0.71 7.44
CA LEU A 244 11.19 0.53 6.76
C LEU A 244 11.71 1.86 6.16
N LEU A 245 10.83 2.82 5.87
CA LEU A 245 11.17 4.19 5.47
C LEU A 245 12.13 4.88 6.45
N PHE A 246 12.03 4.58 7.75
CA PHE A 246 12.80 5.23 8.81
C PHE A 246 14.08 4.48 9.17
N LEU A 247 14.32 3.31 8.56
CA LEU A 247 15.57 2.59 8.74
C LEU A 247 16.60 3.06 7.71
N PRO A 248 17.88 3.20 8.10
CA PRO A 248 18.94 3.45 7.14
C PRO A 248 18.98 2.33 6.10
N ALA A 249 19.12 2.72 4.83
CA ALA A 249 19.44 1.76 3.79
C ALA A 249 20.82 1.14 4.04
N ASP A 250 20.98 -0.13 3.69
CA ASP A 250 22.29 -0.76 3.68
C ASP A 250 23.25 -0.02 2.73
N PRO A 251 24.56 0.03 3.01
CA PRO A 251 25.53 0.71 2.16
C PRO A 251 25.44 0.29 0.68
N GLY A 252 25.18 1.27 -0.20
CA GLY A 252 25.07 1.04 -1.64
C GLY A 252 23.71 0.49 -2.10
N GLN A 253 22.72 0.40 -1.20
CA GLN A 253 21.36 0.01 -1.55
C GLN A 253 20.41 1.22 -1.56
N ASP A 254 19.38 1.11 -2.39
CA ASP A 254 18.24 2.01 -2.34
C ASP A 254 17.38 1.72 -1.06
N PRO A 255 16.80 2.74 -0.39
CA PRO A 255 16.01 2.54 0.84
C PRO A 255 14.79 1.63 0.70
N ARG A 256 14.23 1.42 -0.51
CA ARG A 256 13.25 0.36 -0.89
C ARG A 256 12.08 0.07 0.07
N HIS A 257 11.57 1.05 0.82
CA HIS A 257 10.49 0.77 1.77
C HIS A 257 9.16 0.31 1.13
N LEU A 258 8.95 0.58 -0.17
CA LEU A 258 7.80 0.14 -0.97
C LEU A 258 8.18 -0.82 -2.11
N GLY A 259 9.36 -1.43 -2.07
CA GLY A 259 9.86 -2.26 -3.17
C GLY A 259 8.95 -3.44 -3.54
N THR A 260 8.08 -3.90 -2.64
CA THR A 260 7.10 -4.97 -2.89
C THR A 260 5.86 -4.50 -3.66
N VAL A 261 5.59 -3.20 -3.70
CA VAL A 261 4.41 -2.59 -4.34
C VAL A 261 4.78 -1.60 -5.44
N GLU A 262 6.04 -1.61 -5.88
CA GLU A 262 6.60 -0.74 -6.92
C GLU A 262 7.15 -1.58 -8.08
N PRO A 263 6.29 -2.03 -9.01
CA PRO A 263 6.66 -3.05 -9.98
C PRO A 263 7.73 -2.57 -10.98
N MET A 264 7.75 -1.28 -11.31
CA MET A 264 8.75 -0.69 -12.23
C MET A 264 10.18 -1.11 -11.88
N TRP A 265 10.58 -0.97 -10.62
CA TRP A 265 11.93 -1.32 -10.20
C TRP A 265 12.17 -2.83 -10.16
N THR A 266 11.17 -3.61 -9.73
CA THR A 266 11.29 -5.07 -9.70
C THR A 266 11.38 -5.67 -11.11
N LEU A 267 10.78 -5.03 -12.13
CA LEU A 267 10.96 -5.42 -13.53
C LEU A 267 12.40 -5.20 -14.00
N LEU A 268 13.02 -4.09 -13.59
CA LEU A 268 14.43 -3.80 -13.91
C LEU A 268 15.40 -4.76 -13.22
N ASP A 269 15.11 -5.18 -11.98
CA ASP A 269 15.88 -6.19 -11.23
C ASP A 269 15.93 -7.56 -11.95
N LEU A 270 14.95 -7.87 -12.83
CA LEU A 270 14.93 -9.11 -13.61
C LEU A 270 15.82 -9.05 -14.86
N THR A 271 16.29 -7.86 -15.24
CA THR A 271 17.15 -7.68 -16.41
C THR A 271 18.62 -7.90 -16.06
N PRO A 272 19.48 -8.34 -17.00
CA PRO A 272 20.91 -8.48 -16.74
C PRO A 272 21.60 -7.19 -16.31
N GLY A 273 21.04 -6.03 -16.67
CA GLY A 273 21.56 -4.71 -16.28
C GLY A 273 21.14 -4.26 -14.88
N GLY A 274 20.16 -4.93 -14.27
CA GLY A 274 19.57 -4.52 -13.01
C GLY A 274 18.97 -3.11 -13.07
N ARG A 275 18.90 -2.44 -11.92
CA ARG A 275 18.45 -1.04 -11.85
C ARG A 275 19.57 -0.10 -12.30
N PRO A 276 19.27 0.91 -13.14
CA PRO A 276 20.21 1.99 -13.41
C PRO A 276 20.47 2.83 -12.15
N SER A 277 21.62 3.49 -12.11
CA SER A 277 21.96 4.48 -11.07
C SER A 277 21.30 5.84 -11.39
N THR A 278 19.98 5.85 -11.54
CA THR A 278 19.19 7.03 -11.89
C THR A 278 17.89 7.04 -11.10
N ASP A 279 17.41 8.23 -10.73
CA ASP A 279 16.16 8.40 -10.01
C ASP A 279 14.95 8.47 -10.94
N GLU A 280 13.75 8.24 -10.41
CA GLU A 280 12.50 8.43 -11.15
C GLU A 280 12.34 9.87 -11.62
N GLN A 281 11.75 10.04 -12.81
CA GLN A 281 11.48 11.32 -13.44
C GLN A 281 10.03 11.34 -13.94
N PHE A 282 9.47 12.54 -14.16
CA PHE A 282 8.17 12.64 -14.85
C PHE A 282 8.23 12.20 -16.30
N GLU A 283 9.41 12.41 -16.91
CA GLU A 283 9.74 12.19 -18.31
C GLU A 283 11.18 11.69 -18.38
N TYR A 284 11.41 10.60 -19.11
CA TYR A 284 12.73 10.02 -19.33
C TYR A 284 13.21 10.42 -20.73
N GLN A 285 14.49 10.80 -20.86
CA GLN A 285 15.08 11.02 -22.18
C GLN A 285 15.18 9.69 -22.91
N GLY A 286 14.61 9.63 -24.13
CA GLY A 286 14.68 8.47 -25.01
C GLY A 286 16.01 8.36 -25.76
#